data_AF-A0A2G6E5N6-F1
#
_entry.id   AF-A0A2G6E5N6-F1
#
_cell.length_a   1.000
_cell.length_b   1.000
_cell.length_c   1.000
_cell.angle_alpha   90.00
_cell.angle_beta   90.00
_cell.angle_gamma   90.00
#
_symmetry.space_group_name_H-M   'P 1'
#
loop_
_entity.id
_entity.type
_entity.pdbx_description
1 polymer ?
#
loop_
_entity_poly.entity_id
_entity_poly.type
_entity_poly.pdbx_seq_one_letter_code
_entity_poly.pdbx_strand_id
1 'polypeptide(L)'
;MADLSLEDKAKGKRIITQFFRTMPGVQKTLTTIFERDGYEGIHRLQRILYPDNSTKVDSIDSLRKTLSMILQHIYGMPVEDKEGYFLDISKCKTASQVLRKEKETLVNHFYAELPKVKEALLHEMLEDVNFSFMSFLCRKMIGEEEHVSDMRSFKNQIRVLQETIFEHVRAGNSEDTFVSQLSEFKSEFKKQQGQPSSAAEEGMEGSSEKQRVIQDVLNEKKYHGLRDFLIRTTRNDTNFSVFQQYLDNVMPPDARHISKDMNSFSEGVKKLKQFRDELEQELA
;
A
#
# COMPACT_ATOMS: atom_id res chain seq x y z
N MET A 1 -27.45 14.32 -8.95
CA MET A 1 -26.48 14.96 -8.04
C MET A 1 -26.57 16.46 -8.26
N ALA A 2 -26.55 17.27 -7.21
CA ALA A 2 -26.67 18.73 -7.35
C ALA A 2 -25.43 19.28 -8.06
N ASP A 3 -25.63 19.89 -9.23
CA ASP A 3 -24.58 20.55 -9.97
C ASP A 3 -24.03 21.73 -9.15
N LEU A 4 -22.70 21.84 -9.06
CA LEU A 4 -22.07 22.99 -8.42
C LEU A 4 -22.49 24.29 -9.08
N SER A 5 -22.68 25.34 -8.26
CA SER A 5 -22.99 26.67 -8.77
C SER A 5 -21.90 27.15 -9.74
N LEU A 6 -22.27 27.96 -10.74
CA LEU A 6 -21.31 28.54 -11.68
C LEU A 6 -20.21 29.34 -10.97
N GLU A 7 -20.57 30.00 -9.87
CA GLU A 7 -19.65 30.77 -9.04
C GLU A 7 -18.63 29.87 -8.32
N ASP A 8 -19.08 28.77 -7.72
CA ASP A 8 -18.19 27.81 -7.05
C ASP A 8 -17.30 27.07 -8.05
N LYS A 9 -17.83 26.72 -9.23
CA LYS A 9 -17.02 26.16 -10.32
C LYS A 9 -15.92 27.14 -10.73
N ALA A 10 -16.23 28.43 -10.90
CA ALA A 10 -15.23 29.44 -11.26
C ALA A 10 -14.18 29.67 -10.15
N LYS A 11 -14.61 29.73 -8.88
CA LYS A 11 -13.71 29.86 -7.73
C LYS A 11 -12.79 28.65 -7.59
N GLY A 12 -13.31 27.44 -7.69
CA GLY A 12 -12.52 26.21 -7.61
C GLY A 12 -11.46 26.11 -8.70
N LYS A 13 -11.80 26.41 -9.97
CA LYS A 13 -10.81 26.46 -11.06
C LYS A 13 -9.69 27.46 -10.82
N ARG A 14 -10.05 28.66 -10.32
CA ARG A 14 -9.06 29.70 -9.99
C ARG A 14 -8.09 29.22 -8.91
N ILE A 15 -8.59 28.52 -7.89
CA ILE A 15 -7.76 27.98 -6.81
C ILE A 15 -6.84 26.88 -7.32
N ILE A 16 -7.33 25.93 -8.11
CA ILE A 16 -6.50 24.88 -8.72
C ILE A 16 -5.37 25.51 -9.56
N THR A 17 -5.71 26.52 -10.36
CA THR A 17 -4.73 27.28 -11.16
C THR A 17 -3.68 27.97 -10.31
N GLN A 18 -4.07 28.53 -9.16
CA GLN A 18 -3.13 29.18 -8.24
C GLN A 18 -2.19 28.17 -7.55
N PHE A 19 -2.71 27.02 -7.11
CA PHE A 19 -1.94 25.99 -6.42
C PHE A 19 -0.88 25.36 -7.34
N PHE A 20 -1.24 25.07 -8.58
CA PHE A 20 -0.41 24.29 -9.51
C PHE A 20 0.13 25.14 -10.66
N ARG A 21 0.33 26.44 -10.43
CA ARG A 21 0.80 27.41 -11.46
C ARG A 21 2.09 26.98 -12.14
N THR A 22 2.98 26.31 -11.42
CA THR A 22 4.28 25.84 -11.91
C THR A 22 4.23 24.42 -12.49
N MET A 23 3.07 23.77 -12.45
CA MET A 23 2.86 22.39 -12.89
C MET A 23 1.67 22.30 -13.86
N PRO A 24 1.83 22.74 -15.12
CA PRO A 24 0.72 22.83 -16.09
C PRO A 24 0.00 21.50 -16.33
N GLY A 25 0.72 20.37 -16.27
CA GLY A 25 0.16 19.02 -16.40
C GLY A 25 -0.79 18.66 -15.26
N VAL A 26 -0.35 18.86 -14.01
CA VAL A 26 -1.17 18.69 -12.80
C VAL A 26 -2.39 19.61 -12.85
N GLN A 27 -2.15 20.89 -13.13
CA GLN A 27 -3.20 21.90 -13.20
C GLN A 27 -4.29 21.51 -14.19
N LYS A 28 -3.92 21.12 -15.41
CA LYS A 28 -4.85 20.69 -16.45
C LYS A 28 -5.65 19.46 -16.01
N THR A 29 -4.98 18.48 -15.42
CA THR A 29 -5.60 17.23 -14.96
C THR A 29 -6.63 17.50 -13.84
N LEU A 30 -6.23 18.23 -12.81
CA LEU A 30 -7.12 18.59 -11.69
C LEU A 30 -8.28 19.48 -12.13
N THR A 31 -8.03 20.43 -13.03
CA THR A 31 -9.09 21.30 -13.58
C THR A 31 -10.10 20.47 -14.35
N THR A 32 -9.65 19.51 -15.18
CA THR A 32 -10.53 18.61 -15.93
C THR A 32 -11.39 17.75 -15.00
N ILE A 33 -10.78 17.18 -13.95
CA ILE A 33 -11.50 16.38 -12.94
C ILE A 33 -12.54 17.24 -12.23
N PHE A 34 -12.16 18.43 -11.78
CA PHE A 34 -13.05 19.35 -11.06
C PHE A 34 -14.19 19.88 -11.95
N GLU A 35 -13.93 20.12 -13.24
CA GLU A 35 -14.96 20.54 -14.19
C GLU A 35 -16.03 19.48 -14.40
N ARG A 36 -15.62 18.22 -14.53
CA ARG A 36 -16.51 17.10 -14.79
C ARG A 36 -17.31 16.71 -13.55
N ASP A 37 -16.64 16.63 -12.40
CA ASP A 37 -17.16 15.95 -11.21
C ASP A 37 -17.25 16.85 -9.97
N GLY A 38 -16.80 18.10 -10.08
CA GLY A 38 -16.80 19.04 -8.96
C GLY A 38 -15.89 18.61 -7.82
N TYR A 39 -16.30 18.95 -6.60
CA TYR A 39 -15.59 18.57 -5.38
C TYR A 39 -15.48 17.05 -5.23
N GLU A 40 -16.48 16.29 -5.68
CA GLU A 40 -16.48 14.84 -5.55
C GLU A 40 -15.39 14.19 -6.41
N GLY A 41 -15.06 14.76 -7.58
CA GLY A 41 -13.92 14.30 -8.37
C GLY A 41 -12.60 14.41 -7.63
N ILE A 42 -12.39 15.55 -6.95
CA ILE A 42 -11.17 15.81 -6.17
C ILE A 42 -11.14 14.94 -4.91
N HIS A 43 -12.29 14.77 -4.26
CA HIS A 43 -12.45 13.88 -3.11
C HIS A 43 -12.13 12.42 -3.46
N ARG A 44 -12.59 11.91 -4.61
CA ARG A 44 -12.23 10.57 -5.08
C ARG A 44 -10.74 10.40 -5.26
N LEU A 45 -10.07 11.39 -5.86
CA LEU A 45 -8.62 11.35 -6.01
C LEU A 45 -7.91 11.34 -4.64
N GLN A 46 -8.38 12.16 -3.69
CA GLN A 46 -7.86 12.17 -2.32
C GLN A 46 -8.03 10.82 -1.63
N ARG A 47 -9.20 10.17 -1.75
CA ARG A 47 -9.47 8.86 -1.16
C ARG A 47 -8.54 7.77 -1.69
N ILE A 48 -8.14 7.87 -2.95
CA ILE A 48 -7.25 6.90 -3.58
C ILE A 48 -5.79 7.13 -3.14
N LEU A 49 -5.37 8.40 -3.03
CA LEU A 49 -4.03 8.78 -2.56
C LEU A 49 -3.84 8.58 -1.04
N TYR A 50 -4.90 8.83 -0.27
CA TYR A 50 -4.88 8.91 1.19
C TYR A 50 -6.12 8.23 1.77
N PRO A 51 -6.23 6.89 1.68
CA PRO A 51 -7.42 6.17 2.14
C PRO A 51 -7.72 6.40 3.63
N ASP A 52 -6.67 6.53 4.45
CA ASP A 52 -6.82 6.70 5.91
C ASP A 52 -7.04 8.15 6.36
N ASN A 53 -6.75 9.12 5.50
CA ASN A 53 -6.75 10.56 5.81
C ASN A 53 -7.66 11.37 4.86
N SER A 54 -8.60 10.72 4.19
CA SER A 54 -9.53 11.41 3.29
C SER A 54 -10.59 12.17 4.08
N THR A 55 -10.72 13.45 3.78
CA THR A 55 -11.79 14.31 4.30
C THR A 55 -12.73 14.67 3.18
N LYS A 56 -14.04 14.73 3.48
CA LYS A 56 -15.05 15.11 2.49
C LYS A 56 -14.72 16.50 1.94
N VAL A 57 -14.80 16.64 0.61
CA VAL A 57 -14.63 17.92 -0.07
C VAL A 57 -16.01 18.41 -0.49
N ASP A 58 -16.49 19.47 0.14
CA ASP A 58 -17.80 20.08 -0.14
C ASP A 58 -17.81 21.61 -0.08
N SER A 59 -16.63 22.21 0.08
CA SER A 59 -16.43 23.66 0.17
C SER A 59 -15.08 24.08 -0.42
N ILE A 60 -14.93 25.38 -0.68
CA ILE A 60 -13.66 25.97 -1.13
C ILE A 60 -12.52 25.73 -0.12
N ASP A 61 -12.80 25.78 1.18
CA ASP A 61 -11.78 25.57 2.20
C ASP A 61 -11.32 24.12 2.26
N SER A 62 -12.27 23.17 2.17
CA SER A 62 -11.94 21.74 2.06
C SER A 62 -11.15 21.45 0.78
N LEU A 63 -11.51 22.10 -0.35
CA LEU A 63 -10.77 21.98 -1.60
C LEU A 63 -9.32 22.45 -1.44
N ARG A 64 -9.09 23.62 -0.83
CA ARG A 64 -7.73 24.12 -0.58
C ARG A 64 -6.89 23.15 0.24
N LYS A 65 -7.46 22.56 1.30
CA LYS A 65 -6.76 21.55 2.12
C LYS A 65 -6.38 20.32 1.30
N THR A 66 -7.30 19.79 0.51
CA THR A 66 -7.04 18.63 -0.34
C THR A 66 -5.99 18.94 -1.41
N LEU A 67 -6.04 20.11 -2.04
CA LEU A 67 -5.03 20.53 -3.02
C LEU A 67 -3.64 20.68 -2.37
N SER A 68 -3.55 21.17 -1.13
CA SER A 68 -2.29 21.19 -0.37
C SER A 68 -1.72 19.79 -0.16
N MET A 69 -2.56 18.81 0.21
CA MET A 69 -2.12 17.42 0.38
C MET A 69 -1.60 16.84 -0.94
N ILE A 70 -2.33 17.05 -2.04
CA ILE A 70 -1.92 16.60 -3.38
C ILE A 70 -0.61 17.26 -3.79
N LEU A 71 -0.44 18.56 -3.53
CA LEU A 71 0.79 19.28 -3.83
C LEU A 71 1.98 18.71 -3.03
N GLN A 72 1.79 18.44 -1.74
CA GLN A 72 2.79 17.78 -0.89
C GLN A 72 3.14 16.37 -1.38
N HIS A 73 2.15 15.61 -1.87
CA HIS A 73 2.38 14.29 -2.48
C HIS A 73 3.36 14.38 -3.64
N ILE A 74 3.09 15.31 -4.57
CA ILE A 74 3.88 15.49 -5.80
C ILE A 74 5.28 15.96 -5.46
N TYR A 75 5.44 16.96 -4.59
CA TYR A 75 6.76 17.42 -4.14
C TYR A 75 7.52 16.38 -3.29
N GLY A 76 6.81 15.43 -2.67
CA GLY A 76 7.41 14.32 -1.95
C GLY A 76 7.97 13.23 -2.86
N MET A 77 7.80 13.33 -4.18
CA MET A 77 8.42 12.45 -5.16
C MET A 77 9.73 13.07 -5.67
N PRO A 78 10.81 12.27 -5.83
CA PRO A 78 12.08 12.74 -6.40
C PRO A 78 12.02 12.97 -7.92
N VAL A 79 10.86 12.76 -8.55
CA VAL A 79 10.63 13.03 -9.97
C VAL A 79 9.97 14.37 -10.16
N GLU A 80 10.46 15.17 -11.10
CA GLU A 80 9.72 16.35 -11.55
C GLU A 80 8.48 15.88 -12.32
N ASP A 81 7.30 16.45 -12.02
CA ASP A 81 6.07 16.10 -12.73
C ASP A 81 5.99 16.65 -14.18
N LYS A 82 7.15 16.85 -14.82
CA LYS A 82 7.28 17.02 -16.27
C LYS A 82 7.05 15.70 -17.01
N GLU A 83 7.25 14.57 -16.33
CA GLU A 83 7.20 13.22 -16.90
C GLU A 83 5.79 12.60 -16.92
N GLY A 84 4.78 13.30 -16.40
CA GLY A 84 3.39 12.83 -16.41
C GLY A 84 3.04 11.84 -15.28
N TYR A 85 3.89 11.74 -14.26
CA TYR A 85 3.65 10.92 -13.05
C TYR A 85 2.24 11.15 -12.48
N PHE A 86 1.87 12.41 -12.23
CA PHE A 86 0.58 12.73 -11.63
C PHE A 86 -0.60 12.35 -12.55
N LEU A 87 -0.41 12.47 -13.86
CA LEU A 87 -1.43 12.04 -14.83
C LEU A 87 -1.68 10.53 -14.71
N ASP A 88 -0.63 9.72 -14.53
CA ASP A 88 -0.79 8.27 -14.36
C ASP A 88 -1.42 7.92 -13.01
N ILE A 89 -1.03 8.61 -11.94
CA ILE A 89 -1.66 8.47 -10.63
C ILE A 89 -3.14 8.84 -10.67
N SER A 90 -3.53 9.85 -11.45
CA SER A 90 -4.93 10.26 -11.59
C SER A 90 -5.82 9.20 -12.29
N LYS A 91 -5.21 8.23 -13.00
CA LYS A 91 -5.92 7.12 -13.65
C LYS A 91 -6.09 5.91 -12.72
N CYS A 92 -5.38 5.88 -11.60
CA CYS A 92 -5.52 4.82 -10.61
C CYS A 92 -6.92 4.84 -10.00
N LYS A 93 -7.46 3.65 -9.73
CA LYS A 93 -8.78 3.44 -9.10
C LYS A 93 -8.67 3.00 -7.65
N THR A 94 -7.52 2.51 -7.22
CA THR A 94 -7.28 1.98 -5.88
C THR A 94 -5.95 2.45 -5.32
N ALA A 95 -5.83 2.49 -3.99
CA ALA A 95 -4.58 2.83 -3.31
C ALA A 95 -3.44 1.87 -3.69
N SER A 96 -3.72 0.57 -3.87
CA SER A 96 -2.71 -0.41 -4.32
C SER A 96 -2.16 -0.09 -5.71
N GLN A 97 -2.99 0.44 -6.62
CA GLN A 97 -2.52 0.87 -7.95
C GLN A 97 -1.63 2.10 -7.85
N VAL A 98 -1.96 3.06 -6.96
CA VAL A 98 -1.09 4.20 -6.65
C VAL A 98 0.25 3.73 -6.12
N LEU A 99 0.26 2.86 -5.11
CA LEU A 99 1.48 2.32 -4.53
C LEU A 99 2.35 1.61 -5.58
N ARG A 100 1.74 0.79 -6.44
CA ARG A 100 2.45 0.12 -7.55
C ARG A 100 3.07 1.15 -8.50
N LYS A 101 2.32 2.19 -8.88
CA LYS A 101 2.80 3.25 -9.78
C LYS A 101 3.90 4.10 -9.16
N GLU A 102 3.82 4.40 -7.87
CA GLU A 102 4.89 5.09 -7.15
C GLU A 102 6.17 4.26 -7.14
N LYS A 103 6.10 2.96 -6.82
CA LYS A 103 7.27 2.07 -6.88
C LYS A 103 7.88 2.01 -8.27
N GLU A 104 7.04 1.83 -9.29
CA GLU A 104 7.45 1.82 -10.70
C GLU A 104 8.20 3.11 -11.06
N THR A 105 7.65 4.26 -10.69
CA THR A 105 8.23 5.57 -10.95
C THR A 105 9.59 5.72 -10.27
N LEU A 106 9.69 5.32 -8.99
CA LEU A 106 10.94 5.43 -8.23
C LEU A 106 12.03 4.49 -8.77
N VAL A 107 11.70 3.23 -9.07
CA VAL A 107 12.66 2.29 -9.64
C VAL A 107 13.14 2.75 -11.02
N ASN A 108 12.21 3.24 -11.87
CA ASN A 108 12.58 3.79 -13.18
C ASN A 108 13.50 5.00 -13.07
N HIS A 109 13.25 5.88 -12.10
CA HIS A 109 14.05 7.08 -11.87
C HIS A 109 15.45 6.74 -11.35
N PHE A 110 15.56 5.98 -10.25
CA PHE A 110 16.84 5.73 -9.59
C PHE A 110 17.74 4.74 -10.35
N TYR A 111 17.17 3.79 -11.08
CA TYR A 111 17.93 2.75 -11.79
C TYR A 111 17.93 2.96 -13.31
N ALA A 112 17.69 4.18 -13.79
CA ALA A 112 17.66 4.51 -15.22
C ALA A 112 18.95 4.09 -15.95
N GLU A 113 20.10 4.21 -15.29
CA GLU A 113 21.43 3.90 -15.85
C GLU A 113 21.80 2.40 -15.79
N LEU A 114 21.04 1.57 -15.08
CA LEU A 114 21.28 0.13 -14.92
C LEU A 114 20.06 -0.67 -15.43
N PRO A 115 19.87 -0.80 -16.76
CA PRO A 115 18.64 -1.30 -17.35
C PRO A 115 18.29 -2.74 -16.92
N LYS A 116 19.27 -3.64 -16.77
CA LYS A 116 18.99 -5.04 -16.38
C LYS A 116 18.62 -5.11 -14.91
N VAL A 117 19.33 -4.36 -14.07
CA VAL A 117 19.02 -4.27 -12.63
C VAL A 117 17.64 -3.68 -12.42
N LYS A 118 17.32 -2.59 -13.13
CA LYS A 118 16.01 -1.95 -13.10
C LYS A 118 14.89 -2.92 -13.45
N GLU A 119 15.02 -3.68 -14.55
CA GLU A 119 14.01 -4.65 -14.97
C GLU A 119 13.80 -5.74 -13.91
N ALA A 120 14.88 -6.26 -13.34
CA ALA A 120 14.81 -7.26 -12.28
C ALA A 120 14.16 -6.69 -11.00
N LEU A 121 14.54 -5.48 -10.58
CA LEU A 121 13.94 -4.84 -9.40
C LEU A 121 12.46 -4.48 -9.62
N LEU A 122 12.06 -4.04 -10.81
CA LEU A 122 10.66 -3.79 -11.13
C LEU A 122 9.82 -5.06 -10.96
N HIS A 123 10.30 -6.19 -11.49
CA HIS A 123 9.59 -7.45 -11.38
C HIS A 123 9.33 -7.84 -9.91
N GLU A 124 10.30 -7.63 -9.03
CA GLU A 124 10.18 -8.01 -7.61
C GLU A 124 9.46 -6.96 -6.75
N MET A 125 9.76 -5.68 -6.92
CA MET A 125 9.26 -4.62 -6.03
C MET A 125 7.80 -4.25 -6.31
N LEU A 126 7.31 -4.41 -7.55
CA LEU A 126 5.93 -4.05 -7.90
C LEU A 126 4.89 -4.96 -7.23
N GLU A 127 5.26 -6.21 -6.94
CA GLU A 127 4.39 -7.19 -6.29
C GLU A 127 4.55 -7.22 -4.76
N ASP A 128 5.60 -6.61 -4.22
CA ASP A 128 5.89 -6.55 -2.79
C ASP A 128 5.00 -5.51 -2.08
N VAL A 129 3.72 -5.82 -1.91
CA VAL A 129 2.73 -4.91 -1.32
C VAL A 129 3.15 -4.43 0.08
N ASN A 130 3.75 -5.30 0.88
CA ASN A 130 4.11 -5.04 2.28
C ASN A 130 5.56 -4.56 2.47
N PHE A 131 6.28 -4.24 1.39
CA PHE A 131 7.69 -3.78 1.45
C PHE A 131 8.63 -4.77 2.16
N SER A 132 8.22 -6.04 2.21
CA SER A 132 8.87 -7.11 2.92
C SER A 132 10.15 -7.56 2.22
N PHE A 133 10.11 -7.61 0.89
CA PHE A 133 11.28 -7.88 0.07
C PHE A 133 12.24 -6.70 0.08
N MET A 134 11.73 -5.46 0.05
CA MET A 134 12.56 -4.27 0.20
C MET A 134 13.32 -4.27 1.54
N SER A 135 12.63 -4.54 2.65
CA SER A 135 13.24 -4.66 3.98
C SER A 135 14.34 -5.73 4.00
N PHE A 136 14.09 -6.87 3.35
CA PHE A 136 15.07 -7.94 3.25
C PHE A 136 16.31 -7.51 2.44
N LEU A 137 16.11 -6.84 1.30
CA LEU A 137 17.21 -6.33 0.49
C LEU A 137 18.06 -5.30 1.23
N CYS A 138 17.44 -4.32 1.90
CA CYS A 138 18.17 -3.34 2.71
C CYS A 138 19.02 -4.02 3.78
N ARG A 139 18.46 -5.00 4.49
CA ARG A 139 19.22 -5.77 5.50
C ARG A 139 20.41 -6.52 4.90
N LYS A 140 20.26 -7.10 3.72
CA LYS A 140 21.32 -7.87 3.05
C LYS A 140 22.43 -7.01 2.46
N MET A 141 22.07 -5.88 1.86
CA MET A 141 22.99 -5.05 1.08
C MET A 141 23.59 -3.91 1.88
N ILE A 142 22.80 -3.29 2.75
CA ILE A 142 23.18 -2.09 3.49
C ILE A 142 23.53 -2.45 4.95
N GLY A 143 23.03 -3.59 5.45
CA GLY A 143 23.22 -3.99 6.84
C GLY A 143 22.32 -3.24 7.83
N GLU A 144 21.39 -2.43 7.31
CA GLU A 144 20.42 -1.71 8.14
C GLU A 144 19.28 -2.64 8.60
N GLU A 145 18.94 -2.56 9.89
CA GLU A 145 17.74 -3.18 10.46
C GLU A 145 16.46 -2.38 10.16
N GLU A 146 16.54 -1.36 9.30
CA GLU A 146 15.40 -0.48 9.05
C GLU A 146 14.27 -1.25 8.33
N HIS A 147 13.15 -1.43 9.04
CA HIS A 147 11.97 -2.08 8.48
C HIS A 147 11.21 -1.10 7.60
N VAL A 148 11.21 -1.36 6.29
CA VAL A 148 10.38 -0.62 5.34
C VAL A 148 8.95 -1.08 5.55
N SER A 149 8.11 -0.17 6.05
CA SER A 149 6.71 -0.45 6.40
C SER A 149 5.72 0.39 5.61
N ASP A 150 6.20 1.45 4.95
CA ASP A 150 5.37 2.38 4.20
C ASP A 150 6.10 2.98 2.98
N MET A 151 5.39 3.78 2.18
CA MET A 151 5.98 4.41 1.00
C MET A 151 7.04 5.48 1.35
N ARG A 152 6.97 6.09 2.55
CA ARG A 152 7.94 7.11 2.97
C ARG A 152 9.30 6.47 3.26
N SER A 153 9.31 5.40 4.04
CA SER A 153 10.48 4.57 4.29
C SER A 153 11.00 3.95 2.99
N PHE A 154 10.12 3.48 2.10
CA PHE A 154 10.53 2.97 0.79
C PHE A 154 11.27 4.01 -0.06
N LYS A 155 10.76 5.24 -0.13
CA LYS A 155 11.39 6.37 -0.87
C LYS A 155 12.80 6.68 -0.36
N ASN A 156 13.02 6.61 0.95
CA ASN A 156 14.35 6.83 1.52
C ASN A 156 15.28 5.65 1.19
N GLN A 157 14.80 4.43 1.42
CA GLN A 157 15.61 3.23 1.30
C GLN A 157 15.95 2.86 -0.14
N ILE A 158 15.07 3.13 -1.10
CA ILE A 158 15.36 2.86 -2.53
C ILE A 158 16.52 3.72 -3.05
N ARG A 159 16.66 4.94 -2.52
CA ARG A 159 17.78 5.84 -2.83
C ARG A 159 19.09 5.33 -2.23
N VAL A 160 19.10 4.94 -0.95
CA VAL A 160 20.30 4.40 -0.31
C VAL A 160 20.74 3.11 -0.99
N LEU A 161 19.78 2.21 -1.27
CA LEU A 161 20.03 0.96 -1.99
C LEU A 161 20.64 1.21 -3.38
N GLN A 162 20.18 2.26 -4.08
CA GLN A 162 20.71 2.62 -5.38
C GLN A 162 22.21 2.95 -5.29
N GLU A 163 22.63 3.77 -4.33
CA GLU A 163 24.04 4.13 -4.14
C GLU A 163 24.90 2.87 -3.92
N THR A 164 24.46 1.94 -3.05
CA THR A 164 25.16 0.67 -2.80
C THR A 164 25.25 -0.22 -4.04
N ILE A 165 24.16 -0.34 -4.81
CA ILE A 165 24.15 -1.14 -6.04
C ILE A 165 25.08 -0.54 -7.10
N PHE A 166 25.08 0.78 -7.25
CA PHE A 166 25.97 1.46 -8.18
C PHE A 166 27.43 1.28 -7.80
N GLU A 167 27.78 1.35 -6.51
CA GLU A 167 29.13 1.06 -6.04
C GLU A 167 29.53 -0.39 -6.34
N HIS A 168 28.62 -1.34 -6.12
CA HIS A 168 28.87 -2.75 -6.43
C HIS A 168 29.16 -2.98 -7.92
N VAL A 169 28.38 -2.34 -8.81
CA VAL A 169 28.58 -2.42 -10.26
C VAL A 169 29.85 -1.69 -10.69
N ARG A 170 30.13 -0.49 -10.16
CA ARG A 170 31.34 0.29 -10.46
C ARG A 170 32.63 -0.36 -9.96
N ALA A 171 32.55 -1.17 -8.91
CA ALA A 171 33.68 -1.97 -8.41
C ALA A 171 34.11 -3.10 -9.36
N GLY A 172 33.51 -3.21 -10.55
CA GLY A 172 33.87 -4.16 -11.60
C GLY A 172 32.93 -5.36 -11.71
N ASN A 173 31.85 -5.40 -10.92
CA ASN A 173 30.81 -6.41 -11.09
C ASN A 173 29.86 -6.00 -12.22
N SER A 174 29.55 -6.93 -13.12
CA SER A 174 28.58 -6.66 -14.19
C SER A 174 27.16 -6.54 -13.64
N GLU A 175 26.26 -5.87 -14.37
CA GLU A 175 24.83 -5.89 -14.04
C GLU A 175 24.29 -7.33 -13.94
N ASP A 176 24.77 -8.24 -14.80
CA ASP A 176 24.37 -9.66 -14.80
C ASP A 176 24.76 -10.38 -13.50
N THR A 177 25.89 -9.99 -12.91
CA THR A 177 26.34 -10.52 -11.62
C THR A 177 25.37 -10.11 -10.51
N PHE A 178 24.97 -8.84 -10.48
CA PHE A 178 24.00 -8.36 -9.50
C PHE A 178 22.62 -8.99 -9.70
N VAL A 179 22.15 -9.11 -10.95
CA VAL A 179 20.87 -9.77 -11.25
C VAL A 179 20.87 -11.23 -10.78
N SER A 180 22.00 -11.91 -10.91
CA SER A 180 22.16 -13.28 -10.39
C SER A 180 22.07 -13.31 -8.86
N GLN A 181 22.78 -12.41 -8.17
CA GLN A 181 22.70 -12.26 -6.70
C GLN A 181 21.27 -11.91 -6.24
N LEU A 182 20.57 -11.04 -6.96
CA LEU A 182 19.19 -10.67 -6.66
C LEU A 182 18.24 -11.88 -6.73
N SER A 183 18.45 -12.77 -7.70
CA SER A 183 17.71 -14.03 -7.79
C SER A 183 18.00 -14.98 -6.62
N GLU A 184 19.24 -15.02 -6.14
CA GLU A 184 19.62 -15.75 -4.92
C GLU A 184 18.93 -15.16 -3.69
N PHE A 185 18.97 -13.83 -3.52
CA PHE A 185 18.27 -13.12 -2.45
C PHE A 185 16.78 -13.38 -2.46
N LYS A 186 16.14 -13.39 -3.64
CA LYS A 186 14.72 -13.76 -3.77
C LYS A 186 14.47 -15.19 -3.30
N SER A 187 15.34 -16.12 -3.69
CA SER A 187 15.21 -17.51 -3.29
C SER A 187 15.39 -17.69 -1.77
N GLU A 188 16.33 -16.97 -1.17
CA GLU A 188 16.49 -16.90 0.29
C GLU A 188 15.27 -16.30 0.97
N PHE A 189 14.75 -15.19 0.47
CA PHE A 189 13.57 -14.53 1.01
C PHE A 189 12.35 -15.47 0.99
N LYS A 190 12.12 -16.17 -0.13
CA LYS A 190 11.07 -17.20 -0.23
C LYS A 190 11.30 -18.35 0.73
N LYS A 191 12.55 -18.78 0.95
CA LYS A 191 12.88 -19.80 1.94
C LYS A 191 12.62 -19.31 3.36
N GLN A 192 12.90 -18.05 3.68
CA GLN A 192 12.58 -17.46 5.00
C GLN A 192 11.08 -17.29 5.23
N GLN A 193 10.31 -17.03 4.17
CA GLN A 193 8.84 -17.05 4.23
C GLN A 193 8.24 -18.47 4.27
N GLY A 194 8.98 -19.48 3.77
CA GLY A 194 8.55 -20.88 3.68
C GLY A 194 9.10 -21.81 4.77
N GLN A 195 10.12 -21.39 5.52
CA GLN A 195 10.66 -22.14 6.65
C GLN A 195 9.88 -21.76 7.93
N PRO A 196 9.19 -22.71 8.58
CA PRO A 196 8.84 -22.52 9.97
C PRO A 196 10.15 -22.37 10.74
N SER A 197 10.33 -21.25 11.44
CA SER A 197 11.52 -21.01 12.25
C SER A 197 11.70 -22.19 13.20
N SER A 198 12.79 -22.94 13.04
CA SER A 198 13.24 -23.99 13.96
C SER A 198 13.82 -23.37 15.23
N ALA A 199 13.01 -22.57 15.90
CA ALA A 199 13.14 -22.23 17.30
C ALA A 199 11.96 -22.90 18.01
N ALA A 200 12.04 -24.23 18.15
CA ALA A 200 11.47 -24.89 19.32
C ALA A 200 12.31 -24.39 20.50
N GLU A 201 11.80 -24.01 21.66
CA GLU A 201 10.65 -24.49 22.41
C GLU A 201 10.19 -23.31 23.28
N GLU A 202 8.91 -22.89 23.21
CA GLU A 202 8.18 -22.17 24.30
C GLU A 202 6.77 -21.66 23.90
N GLY A 203 6.37 -21.72 22.62
CA GLY A 203 5.12 -21.07 22.16
C GLY A 203 3.96 -21.97 21.68
N MET A 204 3.93 -23.27 21.99
CA MET A 204 3.00 -24.22 21.34
C MET A 204 1.51 -24.13 21.77
N GLU A 205 1.16 -23.45 22.87
CA GLU A 205 -0.25 -23.42 23.33
C GLU A 205 -1.15 -22.51 22.45
N GLY A 206 -0.70 -21.32 22.05
CA GLY A 206 -1.57 -20.31 21.43
C GLY A 206 -2.00 -20.59 19.97
N SER A 207 -1.24 -21.38 19.21
CA SER A 207 -1.57 -21.72 17.80
C SER A 207 -2.75 -22.69 17.72
N SER A 208 -2.83 -23.63 18.67
CA SER A 208 -3.93 -24.60 18.75
C SER A 208 -5.26 -23.93 19.11
N GLU A 209 -5.21 -22.88 19.93
CA GLU A 209 -6.39 -22.20 20.45
C GLU A 209 -7.04 -21.28 19.40
N LYS A 210 -6.25 -20.55 18.60
CA LYS A 210 -6.77 -19.76 17.46
C LYS A 210 -7.47 -20.63 16.43
N GLN A 211 -6.87 -21.77 16.12
CA GLN A 211 -7.45 -22.73 15.20
C GLN A 211 -8.79 -23.27 15.71
N ARG A 212 -8.88 -23.59 17.01
CA ARG A 212 -10.12 -24.04 17.65
C ARG A 212 -11.20 -22.96 17.60
N VAL A 213 -10.87 -21.72 17.95
CA VAL A 213 -11.80 -20.57 17.89
C VAL A 213 -12.33 -20.35 16.47
N ILE A 214 -11.48 -20.40 15.44
CA ILE A 214 -11.93 -20.23 14.05
C ILE A 214 -12.86 -21.38 13.65
N GLN A 215 -12.52 -22.62 14.00
CA GLN A 215 -13.35 -23.80 13.69
C GLN A 215 -14.71 -23.75 14.40
N ASP A 216 -14.74 -23.34 15.66
CA ASP A 216 -15.95 -23.26 16.47
C ASP A 216 -16.89 -22.14 15.97
N VAL A 217 -16.35 -20.98 15.61
CA VAL A 217 -17.16 -19.83 15.14
C VAL A 217 -17.59 -19.99 13.68
N LEU A 218 -16.71 -20.48 12.81
CA LEU A 218 -16.95 -20.65 11.36
C LEU A 218 -17.23 -22.12 11.00
N ASN A 219 -18.05 -22.81 11.79
CA ASN A 219 -18.31 -24.24 11.60
C ASN A 219 -19.15 -24.52 10.33
N GLU A 220 -20.02 -23.60 9.93
CA GLU A 220 -20.94 -23.79 8.80
C GLU A 220 -20.20 -23.98 7.46
N LYS A 221 -20.72 -24.87 6.60
CA LYS A 221 -20.07 -25.23 5.32
C LYS A 221 -19.80 -24.03 4.41
N LYS A 222 -20.66 -23.01 4.44
CA LYS A 222 -20.50 -21.79 3.63
C LYS A 222 -19.22 -21.00 3.96
N TYR A 223 -18.67 -21.17 5.16
CA TYR A 223 -17.46 -20.50 5.61
C TYR A 223 -16.17 -21.27 5.34
N HIS A 224 -16.20 -22.42 4.65
CA HIS A 224 -15.02 -23.26 4.47
C HIS A 224 -13.81 -22.52 3.88
N GLY A 225 -14.01 -21.71 2.84
CA GLY A 225 -12.91 -20.94 2.23
C GLY A 225 -12.33 -19.88 3.16
N LEU A 226 -13.18 -19.19 3.93
CA LEU A 226 -12.76 -18.19 4.90
C LEU A 226 -12.03 -18.83 6.09
N ARG A 227 -12.55 -19.95 6.58
CA ARG A 227 -11.97 -20.74 7.67
C ARG A 227 -10.58 -21.22 7.32
N ASP A 228 -10.40 -21.85 6.16
CA ASP A 228 -9.09 -22.35 5.74
C ASP A 228 -8.09 -21.24 5.52
N PHE A 229 -8.54 -20.12 4.94
CA PHE A 229 -7.73 -18.93 4.79
C PHE A 229 -7.25 -18.44 6.16
N LEU A 230 -8.17 -18.16 7.10
CA LEU A 230 -7.83 -17.64 8.42
C LEU A 230 -6.92 -18.60 9.20
N ILE A 231 -7.21 -19.90 9.21
CA ILE A 231 -6.36 -20.91 9.86
C ILE A 231 -4.95 -20.87 9.27
N ARG A 232 -4.81 -20.70 7.96
CA ARG A 232 -3.50 -20.62 7.31
C ARG A 232 -2.76 -19.32 7.63
N THR A 233 -3.43 -18.17 7.60
CA THR A 233 -2.79 -16.86 7.83
C THR A 233 -2.51 -16.57 9.29
N THR A 234 -3.34 -17.05 10.23
CA THR A 234 -3.17 -16.76 11.66
C THR A 234 -2.42 -17.85 12.41
N ARG A 235 -1.98 -18.92 11.74
CA ARG A 235 -1.30 -20.08 12.35
C ARG A 235 -0.07 -19.71 13.18
N ASN A 236 0.72 -18.79 12.65
CA ASN A 236 1.99 -18.33 13.23
C ASN A 236 1.93 -16.87 13.68
N ASP A 237 0.73 -16.29 13.72
CA ASP A 237 0.52 -14.88 14.07
C ASP A 237 0.48 -14.74 15.60
N THR A 238 1.63 -14.68 16.26
CA THR A 238 1.70 -14.57 17.73
C THR A 238 1.11 -13.26 18.26
N ASN A 239 1.25 -12.18 17.49
CA ASN A 239 0.84 -10.83 17.89
C ASN A 239 -0.56 -10.42 17.40
N PHE A 240 -1.30 -11.34 16.77
CA PHE A 240 -2.63 -11.08 16.20
C PHE A 240 -2.63 -9.99 15.11
N SER A 241 -1.47 -9.59 14.61
CA SER A 241 -1.30 -8.48 13.69
C SER A 241 -1.76 -8.84 12.27
N VAL A 242 -1.56 -10.09 11.85
CA VAL A 242 -2.01 -10.59 10.56
C VAL A 242 -3.54 -10.67 10.54
N PHE A 243 -4.13 -11.17 11.63
CA PHE A 243 -5.58 -11.18 11.78
C PHE A 243 -6.16 -9.76 11.85
N GLN A 244 -5.53 -8.87 12.61
CA GLN A 244 -5.94 -7.47 12.72
C GLN A 244 -5.94 -6.77 11.36
N GLN A 245 -4.86 -6.94 10.60
CA GLN A 245 -4.75 -6.38 9.25
C GLN A 245 -5.84 -6.92 8.32
N TYR A 246 -6.20 -8.20 8.45
CA TYR A 246 -7.32 -8.76 7.69
C TYR A 246 -8.66 -8.13 8.10
N LEU A 247 -8.93 -7.98 9.39
CA LEU A 247 -10.14 -7.31 9.89
C LEU A 247 -10.24 -5.87 9.40
N ASP A 248 -9.14 -5.11 9.43
CA ASP A 248 -9.11 -3.71 8.98
C ASP A 248 -9.39 -3.56 7.48
N ASN A 249 -9.06 -4.58 6.68
CA ASN A 249 -9.29 -4.57 5.24
C ASN A 249 -10.72 -4.98 4.85
N VAL A 250 -11.39 -5.79 5.68
CA VAL A 250 -12.68 -6.40 5.35
C VAL A 250 -13.84 -5.69 6.05
N MET A 251 -13.64 -5.22 7.28
CA MET A 251 -14.71 -4.58 8.04
C MET A 251 -14.77 -3.07 7.79
N PRO A 252 -15.98 -2.49 7.71
CA PRO A 252 -16.14 -1.05 7.57
C PRO A 252 -15.71 -0.30 8.85
N PRO A 253 -15.36 1.00 8.77
CA PRO A 253 -14.72 1.75 9.86
C PRO A 253 -15.50 1.79 11.18
N ASP A 254 -16.83 1.69 11.09
CA ASP A 254 -17.82 1.66 12.17
C ASP A 254 -17.91 0.28 12.87
N ALA A 255 -17.46 -0.79 12.22
CA ALA A 255 -17.40 -2.14 12.78
C ALA A 255 -15.99 -2.55 13.26
N ARG A 256 -15.03 -1.61 13.28
CA ARG A 256 -13.62 -1.88 13.63
C ARG A 256 -13.49 -2.58 14.98
N HIS A 257 -12.64 -3.60 14.99
CA HIS A 257 -12.32 -4.39 16.17
C HIS A 257 -10.82 -4.54 16.28
N ILE A 258 -10.31 -4.50 17.51
CA ILE A 258 -8.88 -4.58 17.78
C ILE A 258 -8.58 -5.92 18.45
N SER A 259 -7.93 -6.82 17.73
CA SER A 259 -7.44 -8.11 18.19
C SER A 259 -6.01 -7.97 18.70
N LYS A 260 -5.82 -8.09 20.01
CA LYS A 260 -4.52 -8.01 20.69
C LYS A 260 -4.22 -9.21 21.58
N ASP A 261 -5.24 -10.02 21.86
CA ASP A 261 -5.18 -11.22 22.69
C ASP A 261 -6.20 -12.27 22.19
N MET A 262 -6.25 -13.45 22.81
CA MET A 262 -7.14 -14.53 22.40
C MET A 262 -8.65 -14.21 22.55
N ASN A 263 -9.01 -13.40 23.54
CA ASN A 263 -10.41 -13.02 23.77
C ASN A 263 -10.89 -12.07 22.68
N SER A 264 -10.11 -11.02 22.43
CA SER A 264 -10.34 -10.08 21.34
C SER A 264 -10.23 -10.74 19.96
N PHE A 265 -9.38 -11.75 19.78
CA PHE A 265 -9.36 -12.56 18.56
C PHE A 265 -10.69 -13.31 18.35
N SER A 266 -11.19 -13.99 19.39
CA SER A 266 -12.47 -14.69 19.33
C SER A 266 -13.64 -13.76 19.00
N GLU A 267 -13.68 -12.58 19.62
CA GLU A 267 -14.67 -11.55 19.29
C GLU A 267 -14.53 -11.04 17.85
N GLY A 268 -13.29 -10.87 17.37
CA GLY A 268 -13.02 -10.46 15.99
C GLY A 268 -13.52 -11.47 14.97
N VAL A 269 -13.32 -12.77 15.22
CA VAL A 269 -13.83 -13.84 14.35
C VAL A 269 -15.37 -13.86 14.35
N LYS A 270 -16.01 -13.62 15.49
CA LYS A 270 -17.48 -13.51 15.58
C LYS A 270 -18.02 -12.32 14.81
N LYS A 271 -17.38 -11.13 14.92
CA LYS A 271 -17.76 -9.94 14.17
C LYS A 271 -17.60 -10.13 12.66
N LEU A 272 -16.50 -10.77 12.24
CA LEU A 272 -16.28 -11.12 10.85
C LEU A 272 -17.36 -12.06 10.30
N LYS A 273 -17.80 -13.03 11.11
CA LYS A 273 -18.92 -13.91 10.77
C LYS A 273 -20.22 -13.11 10.60
N GLN A 274 -20.57 -12.27 11.58
CA GLN A 274 -21.78 -11.43 11.56
C GLN A 274 -21.80 -10.53 10.33
N PHE A 275 -20.69 -9.84 10.04
CA PHE A 275 -20.56 -9.00 8.85
C PHE A 275 -20.77 -9.79 7.55
N ARG A 276 -20.26 -11.03 7.48
CA ARG A 276 -20.48 -11.89 6.32
C ARG A 276 -21.92 -12.36 6.20
N ASP A 277 -22.57 -12.72 7.30
CA ASP A 277 -23.99 -13.08 7.34
C ASP A 277 -24.88 -11.90 6.88
N GLU A 278 -24.58 -10.68 7.33
CA GLU A 278 -25.28 -9.45 6.94
C GLU A 278 -25.10 -9.14 5.44
N LEU A 279 -23.86 -9.21 4.93
CA LEU A 279 -23.59 -9.03 3.51
C LEU A 279 -24.31 -10.05 2.63
N GLU A 280 -24.41 -11.32 3.06
CA GLU A 280 -25.17 -12.33 2.32
C GLU A 280 -26.67 -12.05 2.31
N GLN A 281 -27.23 -11.50 3.40
CA GLN A 281 -28.64 -11.11 3.46
C GLN A 281 -28.96 -9.87 2.61
N GLU A 282 -28.03 -8.92 2.49
CA GLU A 282 -28.20 -7.74 1.63
C GLU A 282 -28.03 -8.05 0.13
N LEU A 283 -27.31 -9.13 -0.21
CA LEU A 283 -27.04 -9.55 -1.59
C LEU A 283 -27.99 -10.64 -2.11
N ALA A 284 -28.85 -11.20 -1.25
CA ALA A 284 -29.87 -12.20 -1.58
C ALA A 284 -31.22 -11.55 -1.93
#